data_AF-A0A0K0XUJ8-F1
#
_entry.id   AF-A0A0K0XUJ8-F1
#
_cell.length_a   1.000
_cell.length_b   1.000
_cell.length_c   1.000
_cell.angle_alpha   90.00
_cell.angle_beta   90.00
_cell.angle_gamma   90.00
#
_symmetry.space_group_name_H-M   'P 1'
#
loop_
_entity.id
_entity.type
_entity.pdbx_description
1 polymer ?
#
loop_
_entity_poly.entity_id
_entity_poly.type
_entity_poly.pdbx_seq_one_letter_code
_entity_poly.pdbx_strand_id
1 'polypeptide(L)'
;MRFLLLSLALLLAACAPTSQYNVRDARPPYPAPDLSQLTDTEALGLRLYYHDRAAWIATDELTSRGANLNEVAGYLSFDQDDGSILVRFAGPCNVNICSKIDVSIFNGRVVGYEKTDEPLPADHLAAWRARHSALNSGFRACSQHYNTIVLPWQHENSPAYRVYLLAASQEPDEIVMGGHHRFLASNDGKTLIENEPLSMSCMTMQISEDVVAPMTTHVLHEEPLETHVFTSLDHHIPLYVGTSKGVFKVDGASISLLELGD
;
A
#
# COMPACT_ATOMS: atom_id res chain seq x y z
N MET A 1 -90.89 -35.16 22.67
CA MET A 1 -90.00 -35.85 21.71
C MET A 1 -88.91 -34.86 21.30
N ARG A 2 -87.65 -35.18 21.61
CA ARG A 2 -86.38 -34.65 21.08
C ARG A 2 -85.90 -33.21 21.44
N PHE A 3 -84.93 -33.23 22.35
CA PHE A 3 -83.71 -32.41 22.50
C PHE A 3 -83.11 -31.79 21.22
N LEU A 4 -82.48 -30.60 21.36
CA LEU A 4 -81.10 -30.21 20.95
C LEU A 4 -81.00 -28.66 21.04
N LEU A 5 -80.24 -28.05 21.96
CA LEU A 5 -78.78 -27.80 22.02
C LEU A 5 -78.31 -26.51 21.33
N LEU A 6 -77.45 -25.77 22.07
CA LEU A 6 -76.36 -24.88 21.60
C LEU A 6 -76.75 -23.48 21.05
N SER A 7 -76.09 -22.35 21.36
CA SER A 7 -74.75 -22.08 21.91
C SER A 7 -74.68 -20.68 22.53
N LEU A 8 -74.03 -20.58 23.67
CA LEU A 8 -73.55 -19.37 24.32
C LEU A 8 -72.23 -18.94 23.65
N ALA A 9 -72.16 -17.73 23.08
CA ALA A 9 -70.90 -17.14 22.60
C ALA A 9 -70.60 -15.88 23.44
N LEU A 10 -69.79 -16.08 24.48
CA LEU A 10 -69.23 -15.03 25.31
C LEU A 10 -67.96 -14.49 24.61
N LEU A 11 -68.04 -13.32 23.98
CA LEU A 11 -66.89 -12.62 23.42
C LEU A 11 -66.09 -11.96 24.56
N LEU A 12 -65.07 -12.66 25.05
CA LEU A 12 -64.02 -12.09 25.88
C LEU A 12 -63.06 -11.30 24.98
N ALA A 13 -63.20 -9.97 24.96
CA ALA A 13 -62.20 -9.07 24.41
C ALA A 13 -60.97 -9.08 25.33
N ALA A 14 -59.96 -9.87 24.98
CA ALA A 14 -58.65 -9.79 25.60
C ALA A 14 -57.96 -8.49 25.14
N CYS A 15 -57.90 -7.49 26.02
CA CYS A 15 -56.95 -6.39 25.88
C CYS A 15 -55.53 -6.97 25.97
N ALA A 16 -54.89 -7.17 24.82
CA ALA A 16 -53.45 -7.41 24.80
C ALA A 16 -52.75 -6.14 25.32
N PRO A 17 -51.85 -6.23 26.32
CA PRO A 17 -51.02 -5.11 26.68
C PRO A 17 -50.09 -4.80 25.50
N THR A 18 -50.28 -3.63 24.90
CA THR A 18 -49.29 -3.01 24.01
C THR A 18 -48.00 -2.84 24.81
N SER A 19 -47.06 -3.76 24.59
CA SER A 19 -45.68 -3.60 25.04
C SER A 19 -45.11 -2.37 24.35
N GLN A 20 -45.07 -1.26 25.08
CA GLN A 20 -44.27 -0.10 24.71
C GLN A 20 -42.81 -0.55 24.81
N TYR A 21 -42.22 -0.94 23.69
CA TYR A 21 -40.78 -0.95 23.54
C TYR A 21 -40.31 0.49 23.74
N ASN A 22 -39.88 0.79 24.97
CA ASN A 22 -39.11 1.98 25.25
C ASN A 22 -37.83 1.87 24.43
N VAL A 23 -37.79 2.60 23.31
CA VAL A 23 -36.55 2.94 22.61
C VAL A 23 -35.79 3.91 23.52
N ARG A 24 -35.17 3.37 24.57
CA ARG A 24 -34.17 4.02 25.39
C ARG A 24 -32.96 3.11 25.42
N ASP A 25 -32.23 3.13 24.32
CA ASP A 25 -30.79 2.91 24.26
C ASP A 25 -30.31 3.52 22.94
N ALA A 26 -30.51 4.83 22.80
CA ALA A 26 -29.68 5.59 21.88
C ALA A 26 -28.28 5.59 22.50
N ARG A 27 -27.41 4.68 22.06
CA ARG A 27 -25.98 4.77 22.33
C ARG A 27 -25.57 6.21 22.01
N PRO A 28 -24.80 6.89 22.88
CA PRO A 28 -24.29 8.21 22.53
C PRO A 28 -23.65 8.13 21.14
N PRO A 29 -23.90 9.09 20.25
CA PRO A 29 -23.28 9.07 18.93
C PRO A 29 -21.78 8.92 19.12
N TYR A 30 -21.21 7.85 18.57
CA TYR A 30 -19.77 7.68 18.58
C TYR A 30 -19.18 8.96 17.97
N PRO A 31 -18.15 9.56 18.59
CA PRO A 31 -17.47 10.67 17.96
C PRO A 31 -17.04 10.23 16.56
N ALA A 32 -17.27 11.08 15.55
CA ALA A 32 -16.82 10.80 14.21
C ALA A 32 -15.32 10.47 14.25
N PRO A 33 -14.87 9.38 13.61
CA PRO A 33 -13.46 9.03 13.62
C PRO A 33 -12.65 10.17 13.00
N ASP A 34 -11.52 10.49 13.62
CA ASP A 34 -10.52 11.35 13.00
C ASP A 34 -9.85 10.56 11.87
N LEU A 35 -10.09 11.01 10.63
CA LEU A 35 -9.59 10.42 9.39
C LEU A 35 -8.59 11.34 8.68
N SER A 36 -8.04 12.34 9.39
CA SER A 36 -7.12 13.34 8.80
C SER A 36 -5.87 12.73 8.16
N GLN A 37 -5.46 11.54 8.61
CA GLN A 37 -4.28 10.85 8.08
C GLN A 37 -4.53 10.15 6.73
N LEU A 38 -5.80 9.93 6.34
CA LEU A 38 -6.11 9.22 5.09
C LEU A 38 -5.58 9.97 3.86
N THR A 39 -5.62 11.30 3.85
CA THR A 39 -5.12 12.09 2.71
C THR A 39 -3.61 11.91 2.50
N ASP A 40 -2.84 11.84 3.58
CA ASP A 40 -1.40 11.56 3.49
C ASP A 40 -1.14 10.12 3.02
N THR A 41 -1.94 9.17 3.51
CA THR A 41 -1.90 7.76 3.09
C THR A 41 -2.22 7.59 1.61
N GLU A 42 -3.26 8.24 1.11
CA GLU A 42 -3.66 8.27 -0.31
C GLU A 42 -2.54 8.83 -1.18
N ALA A 43 -1.99 9.99 -0.81
CA ALA A 43 -0.91 10.64 -1.54
C ALA A 43 0.36 9.76 -1.56
N LEU A 44 0.68 9.12 -0.44
CA LEU A 44 1.83 8.24 -0.33
C LEU A 44 1.66 6.98 -1.18
N GLY A 45 0.50 6.34 -1.13
CA GLY A 45 0.21 5.15 -1.95
C GLY A 45 0.26 5.44 -3.45
N LEU A 46 -0.27 6.59 -3.88
CA LEU A 46 -0.16 7.06 -5.25
C LEU A 46 1.30 7.29 -5.67
N ARG A 47 2.12 7.87 -4.78
CA ARG A 47 3.55 8.05 -5.03
C ARG A 47 4.27 6.71 -5.15
N LEU A 48 3.96 5.73 -4.29
CA LEU A 48 4.52 4.38 -4.41
C LEU A 48 4.20 3.77 -5.78
N TYR A 49 2.94 3.86 -6.21
CA TYR A 49 2.50 3.38 -7.51
C TYR A 49 3.28 4.01 -8.67
N TYR A 50 3.45 5.33 -8.69
CA TYR A 50 4.18 5.98 -9.77
C TYR A 50 5.67 5.62 -9.80
N HIS A 51 6.33 5.53 -8.65
CA HIS A 51 7.73 5.12 -8.58
C HIS A 51 7.94 3.66 -9.02
N ASP A 52 7.05 2.76 -8.62
CA ASP A 52 7.09 1.34 -9.03
C ASP A 52 6.85 1.19 -10.52
N ARG A 53 5.77 1.81 -11.03
CA ARG A 53 5.43 1.81 -12.45
C ARG A 53 6.54 2.42 -13.32
N ALA A 54 7.17 3.50 -12.87
CA ALA A 54 8.30 4.09 -13.57
C ALA A 54 9.48 3.10 -13.65
N ALA A 55 9.81 2.41 -12.55
CA ALA A 55 10.87 1.41 -12.53
C ALA A 55 10.57 0.22 -13.45
N TRP A 56 9.31 -0.23 -13.50
CA TRP A 56 8.88 -1.27 -14.44
C TRP A 56 9.08 -0.83 -15.90
N ILE A 57 8.53 0.32 -16.29
CA ILE A 57 8.67 0.87 -17.66
C ILE A 57 10.15 1.06 -18.03
N ALA A 58 10.95 1.58 -17.10
CA ALA A 58 12.38 1.78 -17.33
C ALA A 58 13.12 0.44 -17.51
N THR A 59 12.74 -0.60 -16.77
CA THR A 59 13.32 -1.94 -16.91
C THR A 59 12.98 -2.56 -18.27
N ASP A 60 11.74 -2.39 -18.74
CA ASP A 60 11.34 -2.80 -20.09
C ASP A 60 12.15 -2.07 -21.17
N GLU A 61 12.39 -0.77 -20.98
CA GLU A 61 13.20 0.04 -21.89
C GLU A 61 14.68 -0.38 -21.94
N LEU A 62 15.27 -0.74 -20.80
CA LEU A 62 16.62 -1.30 -20.75
C LEU A 62 16.69 -2.63 -21.51
N THR A 63 15.70 -3.49 -21.28
CA THR A 63 15.63 -4.82 -21.90
C THR A 63 15.44 -4.72 -23.41
N SER A 64 14.54 -3.85 -23.88
CA SER A 64 14.26 -3.64 -25.31
C SER A 64 15.51 -3.14 -26.08
N ARG A 65 16.39 -2.40 -25.41
CA ARG A 65 17.65 -1.89 -25.96
C ARG A 65 18.83 -2.85 -25.81
N GLY A 66 18.64 -4.04 -25.23
CA GLY A 66 19.69 -5.01 -24.99
C GLY A 66 20.79 -4.51 -24.04
N ALA A 67 20.41 -3.73 -23.02
CA ALA A 67 21.37 -3.26 -22.01
C ALA A 67 22.02 -4.43 -21.25
N ASN A 68 23.30 -4.31 -20.91
CA ASN A 68 24.00 -5.31 -20.11
C ASN A 68 23.60 -5.18 -18.64
N LEU A 69 22.58 -5.94 -18.22
CA LEU A 69 22.07 -5.89 -16.84
C LEU A 69 23.08 -6.39 -15.79
N ASN A 70 24.15 -7.08 -16.19
CA ASN A 70 25.18 -7.54 -15.26
C ASN A 70 25.99 -6.39 -14.63
N GLU A 71 25.97 -5.20 -15.23
CA GLU A 71 26.63 -4.00 -14.69
C GLU A 71 25.73 -3.24 -13.70
N VAL A 72 24.47 -3.64 -13.59
CA VAL A 72 23.46 -3.01 -12.74
C VAL A 72 23.23 -3.85 -11.49
N ALA A 73 23.37 -3.24 -10.32
CA ALA A 73 23.12 -3.87 -9.02
C ALA A 73 21.71 -3.59 -8.47
N GLY A 74 20.96 -2.70 -9.12
CA GLY A 74 19.62 -2.28 -8.73
C GLY A 74 19.30 -0.88 -9.26
N TYR A 75 18.17 -0.34 -8.83
CA TYR A 75 17.74 1.00 -9.22
C TYR A 75 17.32 1.86 -8.02
N LEU A 76 17.25 3.17 -8.26
CA LEU A 76 16.57 4.16 -7.44
C LEU A 76 15.63 4.96 -8.34
N SER A 77 14.52 5.46 -7.79
CA SER A 77 13.59 6.33 -8.50
C SER A 77 13.43 7.65 -7.73
N PHE A 78 13.51 8.76 -8.45
CA PHE A 78 13.50 10.11 -7.88
C PHE A 78 12.50 10.98 -8.62
N ASP A 79 11.66 11.71 -7.89
CA ASP A 79 10.89 12.81 -8.48
C ASP A 79 11.84 13.87 -9.05
N GLN A 80 11.43 14.50 -10.14
CA GLN A 80 12.12 15.63 -10.76
C GLN A 80 11.22 16.87 -10.73
N ASP A 81 11.81 18.05 -10.81
CA ASP A 81 11.09 19.34 -10.77
C ASP A 81 10.10 19.51 -11.93
N ASP A 82 10.32 18.81 -13.06
CA ASP A 82 9.43 18.81 -14.23
C ASP A 82 8.25 17.82 -14.10
N GLY A 83 8.14 17.13 -12.96
CA GLY A 83 7.11 16.12 -12.70
C GLY A 83 7.40 14.76 -13.32
N SER A 84 8.57 14.56 -13.94
CA SER A 84 9.03 13.24 -14.36
C SER A 84 9.63 12.47 -13.17
N ILE A 85 9.74 11.15 -13.32
CA ILE A 85 10.47 10.28 -12.41
C ILE A 85 11.73 9.82 -13.11
N LEU A 86 12.89 10.15 -12.54
CA LEU A 86 14.17 9.61 -12.94
C LEU A 86 14.36 8.24 -12.29
N VAL A 87 14.46 7.19 -13.12
CA VAL A 87 14.90 5.87 -12.71
C VAL A 87 16.38 5.72 -13.02
N ARG A 88 17.20 5.62 -11.98
CA ARG A 88 18.65 5.48 -12.06
C ARG A 88 19.04 4.05 -11.75
N PHE A 89 19.51 3.32 -12.75
CA PHE A 89 20.12 2.02 -12.60
C PHE A 89 21.57 2.19 -12.18
N ALA A 90 21.89 1.75 -10.98
CA ALA A 90 23.19 1.94 -10.36
C ALA A 90 23.96 0.63 -10.23
N GLY A 91 25.29 0.75 -10.26
CA GLY A 91 26.19 -0.39 -10.18
C GLY A 91 27.60 0.01 -9.78
N PRO A 92 28.48 -0.96 -9.50
CA PRO A 92 29.86 -0.66 -9.10
C PRO A 92 30.66 -0.02 -10.23
N CYS A 93 31.56 0.90 -9.85
CA CYS A 93 32.52 1.55 -10.75
C CYS A 93 33.82 1.86 -9.96
N ASN A 94 34.89 1.12 -10.23
CA ASN A 94 36.12 1.16 -9.42
C ASN A 94 35.81 0.94 -7.91
N VAL A 95 36.01 1.97 -7.07
CA VAL A 95 35.74 1.95 -5.62
C VAL A 95 34.40 2.60 -5.24
N ASN A 96 33.61 3.05 -6.21
CA ASN A 96 32.37 3.78 -6.02
C ASN A 96 31.16 2.99 -6.51
N ILE A 97 29.97 3.53 -6.24
CA ILE A 97 28.73 3.20 -6.93
C ILE A 97 28.44 4.33 -7.91
N CYS A 98 28.17 3.99 -9.16
CA CYS A 98 27.87 4.94 -10.23
C CYS A 98 26.45 4.75 -10.76
N SER A 99 25.91 5.81 -11.37
CA SER A 99 24.84 5.60 -12.35
C SER A 99 25.43 4.87 -13.56
N LYS A 100 24.72 3.87 -14.06
CA LYS A 100 25.04 3.16 -15.30
C LYS A 100 24.11 3.61 -16.42
N ILE A 101 22.83 3.70 -16.08
CA ILE A 101 21.77 4.09 -17.01
C ILE A 101 20.74 4.91 -16.23
N ASP A 102 20.40 6.07 -16.76
CA ASP A 102 19.35 6.94 -16.27
C ASP A 102 18.20 6.93 -17.30
N VAL A 103 16.98 6.71 -16.82
CA VAL A 103 15.77 6.72 -17.64
C VAL A 103 14.74 7.64 -17.01
N SER A 104 14.31 8.66 -17.72
CA SER A 104 13.28 9.59 -17.23
C SER A 104 11.91 9.19 -17.76
N ILE A 105 10.94 9.06 -16.88
CA ILE A 105 9.56 8.67 -17.18
C ILE A 105 8.62 9.83 -16.89
N PHE A 106 7.80 10.24 -17.86
CA PHE A 106 6.77 11.26 -17.69
C PHE A 106 5.45 10.75 -18.25
N ASN A 107 4.38 10.80 -17.46
CA ASN A 107 3.06 10.29 -17.81
C ASN A 107 3.09 8.85 -18.40
N GLY A 108 3.87 7.97 -17.76
CA GLY A 108 4.00 6.57 -18.17
C GLY A 108 4.73 6.35 -19.49
N ARG A 109 5.56 7.30 -19.93
CA ARG A 109 6.37 7.19 -21.16
C ARG A 109 7.82 7.57 -20.89
N VAL A 110 8.73 6.90 -21.58
CA VAL A 110 10.14 7.27 -21.60
C VAL A 110 10.31 8.60 -22.33
N VAL A 111 10.87 9.59 -21.63
CA VAL A 111 11.19 10.92 -22.18
C VAL A 111 12.69 11.23 -22.16
N GLY A 112 13.49 10.43 -21.44
CA GLY A 112 14.94 10.53 -21.40
C GLY A 112 15.58 9.15 -21.23
N TYR A 113 16.75 8.97 -21.84
CA TYR A 113 17.58 7.78 -21.71
C TYR A 113 19.05 8.17 -21.85
N GLU A 114 19.84 7.92 -20.83
CA GLU A 114 21.26 8.27 -20.80
C GLU A 114 22.08 7.11 -20.25
N LYS A 115 23.19 6.79 -20.93
CA LYS A 115 24.22 5.89 -20.38
C LYS A 115 25.32 6.75 -19.79
N THR A 116 25.70 6.45 -18.56
CA THR A 116 26.74 7.17 -17.83
C THR A 116 27.56 6.19 -17.00
N ASP A 117 28.68 6.64 -16.46
CA ASP A 117 29.46 5.89 -15.46
C ASP A 117 29.97 6.84 -14.36
N GLU A 118 29.15 7.82 -14.03
CA GLU A 118 29.48 8.84 -13.03
C GLU A 118 29.12 8.38 -11.62
N PRO A 119 29.99 8.63 -10.61
CA PRO A 119 29.68 8.33 -9.22
C PRO A 119 28.37 8.97 -8.79
N LEU A 120 27.59 8.24 -7.97
CA LEU A 120 26.36 8.78 -7.44
C LEU A 120 26.63 10.08 -6.65
N PRO A 121 25.85 11.14 -6.88
CA PRO A 121 25.81 12.31 -6.00
C PRO A 121 25.57 11.90 -4.54
N ALA A 122 25.99 12.74 -3.59
CA ALA A 122 26.05 12.37 -2.18
C ALA A 122 24.70 11.93 -1.59
N ASP A 123 23.62 12.60 -1.96
CA ASP A 123 22.24 12.31 -1.60
C ASP A 123 21.72 11.03 -2.28
N HIS A 124 22.01 10.82 -3.57
CA HIS A 124 21.66 9.58 -4.27
C HIS A 124 22.42 8.37 -3.70
N LEU A 125 23.68 8.58 -3.29
CA LEU A 125 24.48 7.58 -2.61
C LEU A 125 23.94 7.25 -1.22
N ALA A 126 23.40 8.25 -0.50
CA ALA A 126 22.73 8.02 0.77
C ALA A 126 21.42 7.23 0.59
N ALA A 127 20.60 7.56 -0.42
CA ALA A 127 19.42 6.78 -0.78
C ALA A 127 19.78 5.34 -1.18
N TRP A 128 20.87 5.15 -1.95
CA TRP A 128 21.41 3.83 -2.30
C TRP A 128 21.79 3.02 -1.05
N ARG A 129 22.48 3.67 -0.10
CA ARG A 129 22.85 3.04 1.18
C ARG A 129 21.60 2.68 1.99
N ALA A 130 20.60 3.54 2.05
CA ALA A 130 19.35 3.26 2.77
C ALA A 130 18.66 2.02 2.20
N ARG A 131 18.53 1.93 0.87
CA ARG A 131 18.04 0.75 0.15
C ARG A 131 18.83 -0.50 0.52
N HIS A 132 20.16 -0.42 0.45
CA HIS A 132 21.02 -1.57 0.73
C HIS A 132 20.94 -2.00 2.20
N SER A 133 20.90 -1.06 3.14
CA SER A 133 20.72 -1.33 4.56
C SER A 133 19.39 -2.07 4.83
N ALA A 134 18.29 -1.62 4.21
CA ALA A 134 16.98 -2.27 4.34
C ALA A 134 16.99 -3.70 3.76
N LEU A 135 17.50 -3.89 2.53
CA LEU A 135 17.56 -5.22 1.89
C LEU A 135 18.42 -6.21 2.69
N ASN A 136 19.46 -5.74 3.39
CA ASN A 136 20.36 -6.58 4.17
C ASN A 136 20.02 -6.61 5.67
N SER A 137 18.88 -6.07 6.09
CA SER A 137 18.53 -5.97 7.52
C SER A 137 18.15 -7.31 8.16
N GLY A 138 18.02 -8.38 7.37
CA GLY A 138 17.46 -9.65 7.83
C GLY A 138 15.97 -9.57 8.15
N PHE A 139 15.22 -8.66 7.50
CA PHE A 139 13.77 -8.59 7.66
C PHE A 139 13.12 -9.92 7.25
N ARG A 140 11.91 -10.17 7.77
CA ARG A 140 11.15 -11.38 7.46
C ARG A 140 10.59 -11.29 6.03
N ALA A 141 11.38 -11.73 5.07
CA ALA A 141 10.99 -11.77 3.67
C ALA A 141 9.80 -12.73 3.44
N CYS A 142 8.85 -12.28 2.65
CA CYS A 142 7.66 -13.00 2.20
C CYS A 142 7.69 -13.31 0.69
N SER A 143 8.59 -12.68 -0.06
CA SER A 143 8.84 -12.95 -1.47
C SER A 143 10.33 -13.12 -1.74
N GLN A 144 10.67 -13.80 -2.83
CA GLN A 144 12.04 -13.81 -3.36
C GLN A 144 12.40 -12.46 -4.00
N HIS A 145 11.40 -11.69 -4.40
CA HIS A 145 11.56 -10.43 -5.11
C HIS A 145 10.83 -9.30 -4.38
N TYR A 146 11.53 -8.18 -4.28
CA TYR A 146 11.02 -6.96 -3.67
C TYR A 146 11.30 -5.80 -4.59
N ASN A 147 10.24 -5.08 -4.96
CA ASN A 147 10.41 -3.76 -5.53
C ASN A 147 10.79 -2.79 -4.42
N THR A 148 11.66 -1.84 -4.73
CA THR A 148 12.25 -0.95 -3.72
C THR A 148 11.99 0.50 -4.08
N ILE A 149 11.48 1.26 -3.13
CA ILE A 149 11.26 2.70 -3.28
C ILE A 149 11.92 3.39 -2.10
N VAL A 150 12.73 4.41 -2.38
CA VAL A 150 13.40 5.22 -1.35
C VAL A 150 12.93 6.66 -1.51
N LEU A 151 12.20 7.15 -0.51
CA LEU A 151 11.68 8.51 -0.51
C LEU A 151 12.44 9.37 0.52
N PRO A 152 12.79 10.62 0.18
CA PRO A 152 13.21 11.59 1.18
C PRO A 152 12.15 11.73 2.28
N TRP A 153 12.60 11.81 3.53
CA TRP A 153 11.73 11.87 4.69
C TRP A 153 12.28 12.84 5.74
N GLN A 154 11.47 13.15 6.75
CA GLN A 154 11.89 13.92 7.93
C GLN A 154 11.60 13.10 9.19
N HIS A 155 12.60 13.01 10.07
CA HIS A 155 12.48 12.38 11.37
C HIS A 155 13.04 13.31 12.43
N GLU A 156 12.22 13.70 13.41
CA GLU A 156 12.59 14.63 14.48
C GLU A 156 13.24 15.93 13.97
N ASN A 157 12.71 16.50 12.88
CA ASN A 157 13.24 17.69 12.17
C ASN A 157 14.62 17.51 11.53
N SER A 158 15.07 16.27 11.35
CA SER A 158 16.29 15.93 10.61
C SER A 158 15.94 15.18 9.32
N PRO A 159 16.67 15.42 8.21
CA PRO A 159 16.51 14.62 7.00
C PRO A 159 16.74 13.14 7.26
N ALA A 160 15.92 12.31 6.64
CA ALA A 160 15.96 10.85 6.74
C ALA A 160 15.51 10.26 5.39
N TYR A 161 15.55 8.93 5.29
CA TYR A 161 14.97 8.22 4.16
C TYR A 161 13.92 7.23 4.65
N ARG A 162 12.78 7.20 3.96
CA ARG A 162 11.79 6.16 4.10
C ARG A 162 11.98 5.15 2.99
N VAL A 163 12.24 3.89 3.34
CA VAL A 163 12.47 2.81 2.38
C VAL A 163 11.31 1.84 2.41
N TYR A 164 10.72 1.59 1.25
CA TYR A 164 9.70 0.57 1.05
C TYR A 164 10.33 -0.63 0.37
N LEU A 165 10.12 -1.79 0.97
CA LEU A 165 10.32 -3.08 0.33
C LEU A 165 8.94 -3.65 0.05
N LEU A 166 8.50 -3.55 -1.20
CA LEU A 166 7.21 -4.06 -1.64
C LEU A 166 7.39 -5.50 -2.14
N ALA A 167 6.87 -6.47 -1.39
CA ALA A 167 6.81 -7.85 -1.84
C ALA A 167 6.09 -7.93 -3.20
N ALA A 168 6.71 -8.59 -4.17
CA ALA A 168 6.19 -8.74 -5.52
C ALA A 168 5.96 -10.22 -5.85
N SER A 169 4.99 -10.49 -6.72
CA SER A 169 4.77 -11.80 -7.32
C SER A 169 5.01 -11.73 -8.82
N GLN A 170 5.41 -12.85 -9.42
CA GLN A 170 5.48 -13.00 -10.88
C GLN A 170 4.26 -13.76 -11.43
N GLU A 171 3.37 -14.22 -10.55
CA GLU A 171 2.16 -14.92 -10.94
C GLU A 171 1.11 -13.90 -11.41
N PRO A 172 0.58 -14.01 -12.65
CA PRO A 172 -0.24 -12.97 -13.26
C PRO A 172 -1.60 -12.78 -12.56
N ASP A 173 -2.11 -13.83 -11.94
CA ASP A 173 -3.42 -13.86 -11.28
C ASP A 173 -3.30 -13.77 -9.75
N GLU A 174 -2.17 -13.27 -9.25
CA GLU A 174 -1.91 -13.14 -7.81
C GLU A 174 -1.72 -11.69 -7.39
N ILE A 175 -2.48 -11.27 -6.38
CA ILE A 175 -2.27 -10.01 -5.68
C ILE A 175 -1.49 -10.27 -4.40
N VAL A 176 -0.37 -9.55 -4.21
CA VAL A 176 0.35 -9.53 -2.93
C VAL A 176 -0.30 -8.49 -2.02
N MET A 177 -0.81 -8.95 -0.87
CA MET A 177 -1.56 -8.15 0.10
C MET A 177 -0.82 -7.97 1.42
N GLY A 178 0.31 -8.65 1.58
CA GLY A 178 1.10 -8.62 2.79
C GLY A 178 2.54 -9.03 2.55
N GLY A 179 3.39 -8.79 3.55
CA GLY A 179 4.82 -9.04 3.46
C GLY A 179 5.63 -7.85 2.95
N HIS A 180 4.99 -6.70 2.76
CA HIS A 180 5.67 -5.43 2.55
C HIS A 180 6.28 -4.93 3.87
N HIS A 181 7.38 -4.19 3.76
CA HIS A 181 8.04 -3.55 4.89
C HIS A 181 8.30 -2.08 4.59
N ARG A 182 8.18 -1.25 5.63
CA ARG A 182 8.60 0.14 5.66
C ARG A 182 9.76 0.28 6.64
N PHE A 183 10.80 0.98 6.24
CA PHE A 183 11.94 1.28 7.08
C PHE A 183 12.16 2.78 7.14
N LEU A 184 12.72 3.22 8.25
CA LEU A 184 13.28 4.56 8.38
C LEU A 184 14.79 4.43 8.47
N ALA A 185 15.51 5.20 7.67
CA ALA A 185 16.98 5.22 7.65
C ALA A 185 17.51 6.63 7.92
N SER A 186 18.71 6.71 8.50
CA SER A 186 19.45 7.95 8.73
C SER A 186 19.68 8.73 7.43
N ASN A 187 19.98 10.03 7.55
CA ASN A 187 20.30 10.90 6.41
C ASN A 187 21.48 10.41 5.54
N ASP A 188 22.40 9.62 6.09
CA ASP A 188 23.51 9.04 5.31
C ASP A 188 23.20 7.64 4.75
N GLY A 189 22.00 7.12 5.05
CA GLY A 189 21.49 5.82 4.65
C GLY A 189 22.17 4.62 5.29
N LYS A 190 23.07 4.81 6.26
CA LYS A 190 23.88 3.72 6.83
C LYS A 190 23.23 3.03 8.02
N THR A 191 22.30 3.70 8.69
CA THR A 191 21.66 3.20 9.91
C THR A 191 20.17 3.11 9.69
N LEU A 192 19.60 1.93 9.94
CA LEU A 192 18.15 1.78 10.06
C LEU A 192 17.72 2.21 11.47
N ILE A 193 16.80 3.16 11.51
CA ILE A 193 16.20 3.70 12.73
C ILE A 193 14.97 2.87 13.10
N GLU A 194 14.15 2.53 12.11
CA GLU A 194 12.93 1.74 12.30
C GLU A 194 12.79 0.67 11.21
N ASN A 195 12.13 -0.44 11.56
CA ASN A 195 11.68 -1.48 10.65
C ASN A 195 10.25 -1.87 11.04
N GLU A 196 9.33 -1.69 10.12
CA GLU A 196 7.91 -1.88 10.33
C GLU A 196 7.35 -2.85 9.28
N PRO A 197 6.91 -4.05 9.69
CA PRO A 197 6.10 -4.89 8.82
C PRO A 197 4.74 -4.22 8.58
N LEU A 198 4.28 -4.19 7.33
CA LEU A 198 3.00 -3.58 6.97
C LEU A 198 1.84 -4.59 6.96
N SER A 199 2.10 -5.83 7.37
CA SER A 199 1.10 -6.87 7.62
C SER A 199 1.63 -7.88 8.65
N MET A 200 0.74 -8.61 9.32
CA MET A 200 1.13 -9.66 10.28
C MET A 200 1.67 -10.93 9.62
N SER A 201 1.25 -11.20 8.38
CA SER A 201 1.57 -12.41 7.63
C SER A 201 1.93 -12.09 6.18
N CYS A 202 2.61 -13.03 5.54
CA CYS A 202 2.76 -13.07 4.09
C CYS A 202 1.40 -13.48 3.51
N MET A 203 0.75 -12.58 2.79
CA MET A 203 -0.60 -12.80 2.26
C MET A 203 -0.60 -12.55 0.78
N THR A 204 -1.10 -13.53 0.03
CA THR A 204 -1.44 -13.39 -1.37
C THR A 204 -2.88 -13.79 -1.58
N MET A 205 -3.51 -13.20 -2.58
CA MET A 205 -4.87 -13.54 -3.00
C MET A 205 -4.86 -13.85 -4.48
N GLN A 206 -5.46 -14.98 -4.84
CA GLN A 206 -5.72 -15.29 -6.24
C GLN A 206 -6.91 -14.45 -6.71
N ILE A 207 -6.75 -13.79 -7.85
CA ILE A 207 -7.80 -13.03 -8.50
C ILE A 207 -8.21 -13.70 -9.80
N SER A 208 -9.49 -13.57 -10.14
CA SER A 208 -10.03 -13.97 -11.44
C SER A 208 -10.91 -12.84 -11.96
N GLU A 209 -11.32 -12.91 -13.23
CA GLU A 209 -12.18 -11.90 -13.86
C GLU A 209 -13.53 -11.70 -13.12
N ASP A 210 -13.97 -12.71 -12.35
CA ASP A 210 -15.22 -12.65 -11.58
C ASP A 210 -15.05 -11.93 -10.21
N VAL A 211 -13.82 -11.65 -9.78
CA VAL A 211 -13.56 -10.97 -8.51
C VAL A 211 -13.81 -9.47 -8.69
N VAL A 212 -14.85 -8.96 -8.01
CA VAL A 212 -15.21 -7.54 -8.07
C VAL A 212 -14.43 -6.67 -7.11
N ALA A 213 -14.02 -7.23 -5.97
CA ALA A 213 -13.21 -6.57 -4.94
C ALA A 213 -12.77 -7.60 -3.91
N PRO A 214 -11.47 -7.80 -3.69
CA PRO A 214 -11.00 -8.62 -2.59
C PRO A 214 -11.12 -7.86 -1.25
N MET A 215 -11.20 -8.61 -0.15
CA MET A 215 -11.31 -8.06 1.19
C MET A 215 -10.17 -8.58 2.09
N THR A 216 -9.59 -7.68 2.88
CA THR A 216 -8.57 -8.02 3.89
C THR A 216 -8.89 -7.35 5.22
N THR A 217 -8.33 -7.90 6.29
CA THR A 217 -8.33 -7.26 7.61
C THR A 217 -6.93 -6.76 7.95
N HIS A 218 -6.86 -5.53 8.44
CA HIS A 218 -5.61 -4.92 8.87
C HIS A 218 -5.65 -4.67 10.38
N VAL A 219 -4.75 -5.34 11.10
CA VAL A 219 -4.72 -5.36 12.57
C VAL A 219 -3.55 -4.60 13.18
N LEU A 220 -2.60 -4.16 12.34
CA LEU A 220 -1.43 -3.42 12.81
C LEU A 220 -1.70 -1.93 12.98
N HIS A 221 -2.67 -1.39 12.24
CA HIS A 221 -3.03 0.02 12.27
C HIS A 221 -4.55 0.17 12.31
N GLU A 222 -4.99 1.31 12.83
CA GLU A 222 -6.40 1.65 12.95
C GLU A 222 -7.05 2.03 11.61
N GLU A 223 -6.27 2.25 10.56
CA GLU A 223 -6.71 2.69 9.23
C GLU A 223 -5.97 1.90 8.13
N PRO A 224 -6.48 1.88 6.89
CA PRO A 224 -5.75 1.34 5.76
C PRO A 224 -4.41 2.07 5.57
N LEU A 225 -3.39 1.32 5.18
CA LEU A 225 -2.06 1.82 4.83
C LEU A 225 -1.91 2.15 3.34
N GLU A 226 -0.84 2.88 3.01
CA GLU A 226 -0.45 3.28 1.66
C GLU A 226 -0.24 2.08 0.72
N THR A 227 0.09 0.91 1.26
CA THR A 227 0.22 -0.33 0.48
C THR A 227 -1.11 -0.81 -0.07
N HIS A 228 -2.24 -0.57 0.61
CA HIS A 228 -3.55 -0.93 0.06
C HIS A 228 -3.90 -0.03 -1.14
N VAL A 229 -3.57 1.26 -1.05
CA VAL A 229 -3.73 2.21 -2.17
C VAL A 229 -2.86 1.80 -3.34
N PHE A 230 -1.58 1.49 -3.08
CA PHE A 230 -0.66 0.93 -4.07
C PHE A 230 -1.23 -0.31 -4.75
N THR A 231 -1.67 -1.31 -4.00
CA THR A 231 -2.23 -2.56 -4.53
C THR A 231 -3.48 -2.33 -5.36
N SER A 232 -4.38 -1.42 -4.94
CA SER A 232 -5.59 -1.10 -5.70
C SER A 232 -5.25 -0.45 -7.05
N LEU A 233 -4.27 0.46 -7.08
CA LEU A 233 -3.79 1.11 -8.30
C LEU A 233 -3.08 0.14 -9.24
N ASP A 234 -2.24 -0.75 -8.70
CA ASP A 234 -1.45 -1.69 -9.50
C ASP A 234 -2.33 -2.69 -10.24
N HIS A 235 -3.30 -3.28 -9.53
CA HIS A 235 -4.19 -4.28 -10.08
C HIS A 235 -5.50 -3.71 -10.65
N HIS A 236 -5.70 -2.39 -10.59
CA HIS A 236 -6.89 -1.70 -11.10
C HIS A 236 -8.22 -2.28 -10.56
N ILE A 237 -8.20 -2.70 -9.29
CA ILE A 237 -9.33 -3.31 -8.60
C ILE A 237 -9.55 -2.63 -7.25
N PRO A 238 -10.79 -2.30 -6.85
CA PRO A 238 -11.05 -1.77 -5.52
C PRO A 238 -10.83 -2.85 -4.45
N LEU A 239 -10.39 -2.45 -3.26
CA LEU A 239 -10.17 -3.32 -2.11
C LEU A 239 -11.10 -2.91 -0.96
N TYR A 240 -11.57 -3.88 -0.17
CA TYR A 240 -12.17 -3.61 1.12
C TYR A 240 -11.19 -3.94 2.25
N VAL A 241 -11.00 -2.99 3.17
CA VAL A 241 -10.05 -3.14 4.28
C VAL A 241 -10.81 -2.93 5.59
N GLY A 242 -10.94 -4.02 6.37
CA GLY A 242 -11.47 -3.94 7.73
C GLY A 242 -10.38 -3.62 8.73
N THR A 243 -10.57 -2.60 9.55
CA THR A 243 -9.67 -2.18 10.63
C THR A 243 -10.44 -2.02 11.94
N SER A 244 -9.77 -1.61 13.03
CA SER A 244 -10.46 -1.28 14.29
C SER A 244 -11.39 -0.06 14.19
N LYS A 245 -11.17 0.86 13.24
CA LYS A 245 -12.06 2.02 13.03
C LYS A 245 -13.25 1.73 12.12
N GLY A 246 -13.25 0.60 11.40
CA GLY A 246 -14.35 0.21 10.54
C GLY A 246 -13.93 -0.45 9.23
N VAL A 247 -14.85 -0.48 8.28
CA VAL A 247 -14.61 -1.01 6.94
C VAL A 247 -14.41 0.15 5.97
N PHE A 248 -13.28 0.12 5.28
CA PHE A 248 -12.90 1.11 4.27
C PHE A 248 -12.94 0.49 2.88
N LYS A 249 -13.38 1.28 1.90
CA LYS A 249 -13.13 1.01 0.48
C LYS A 249 -11.86 1.75 0.07
N VAL A 250 -10.94 1.05 -0.57
CA VAL A 250 -9.81 1.63 -1.30
C VAL A 250 -10.09 1.45 -2.78
N ASP A 251 -10.17 2.54 -3.54
CA ASP A 251 -10.50 2.53 -4.97
C ASP A 251 -9.52 3.42 -5.72
N GLY A 252 -8.51 2.79 -6.31
CA GLY A 252 -7.36 3.50 -6.86
C GLY A 252 -6.66 4.33 -5.77
N ALA A 253 -6.60 5.64 -5.98
CA ALA A 253 -5.91 6.56 -5.08
C ALA A 253 -6.74 7.02 -3.87
N SER A 254 -8.01 6.59 -3.75
CA SER A 254 -8.93 7.11 -2.74
C SER A 254 -9.34 6.07 -1.71
N ILE A 255 -9.48 6.52 -0.45
CA ILE A 255 -9.94 5.75 0.70
C ILE A 255 -11.26 6.36 1.18
N SER A 256 -12.26 5.52 1.42
CA SER A 256 -13.56 5.96 1.94
C SER A 256 -14.05 5.03 3.03
N LEU A 257 -14.40 5.58 4.19
CA LEU A 257 -15.07 4.84 5.27
C LEU A 257 -16.50 4.49 4.86
N LEU A 258 -16.85 3.20 4.93
CA LEU A 258 -18.19 2.69 4.59
C LEU A 258 -19.02 2.41 5.83
N GLU A 259 -18.39 1.86 6.85
CA GLU A 259 -19.02 1.40 8.08
C GLU A 259 -18.06 1.65 9.25
N LEU A 260 -18.58 2.15 10.38
CA LEU A 260 -17.81 2.36 11.61
C LEU A 260 -17.54 1.04 12.32
N GLY A 261 -16.38 0.92 12.95
CA GLY A 261 -16.09 -0.17 13.89
C GLY A 261 -16.96 -0.06 15.14
N ASP A 262 -17.30 -1.22 15.72
CA ASP A 262 -18.03 -1.35 16.99
C ASP A 262 -17.19 -0.98 18.23
#